data_AF-A0A229S7H3-F1
#
_entry.id   AF-A0A229S7H3-F1
#
_cell.length_a   1.000
_cell.length_b   1.000
_cell.length_c   1.000
_cell.angle_alpha   90.00
_cell.angle_beta   90.00
_cell.angle_gamma   90.00
#
_symmetry.space_group_name_H-M   'P 1'
#
loop_
_entity.id
_entity.type
_entity.pdbx_description
1 polymer ?
#
loop_
_entity_poly.entity_id
_entity_poly.type
_entity_poly.pdbx_seq_one_letter_code
_entity_poly.pdbx_strand_id
1 'polypeptide(L)'
;MGDRFDLRQAKISNTAIGNHATTYNNSSADDASIPDLIKALASSREAIAESAPTPADRTEVLEALDRIEAELRSDKPRGAAVSARWQTVTSLVGTLSEPAGKIAELVTKLFG
;
A
#
# COMPACT_ATOMS: atom_id res chain seq x y z
N MET A 1 1.04 55.19 -19.62
CA MET A 1 0.16 54.03 -19.93
C MET A 1 0.84 53.26 -21.05
N GLY A 2 1.30 52.03 -20.92
CA GLY A 2 1.33 51.10 -19.79
C GLY A 2 2.58 50.22 -19.92
N ASP A 3 3.34 50.13 -18.84
CA ASP A 3 4.51 49.28 -18.68
C ASP A 3 4.01 47.85 -18.39
N ARG A 4 4.18 46.92 -19.34
CA ARG A 4 3.92 45.50 -19.08
C ARG A 4 5.17 44.91 -18.43
N PHE A 5 5.08 44.77 -17.12
CA PHE A 5 5.94 43.91 -16.32
C PHE A 5 5.85 42.45 -16.82
N ASP A 6 6.83 42.03 -17.60
CA ASP A 6 7.09 40.62 -17.91
C ASP A 6 7.85 39.99 -16.72
N LEU A 7 7.09 39.75 -15.65
CA LEU A 7 7.53 38.97 -14.51
C LEU A 7 7.03 37.54 -14.70
N ARG A 8 7.93 36.64 -15.08
CA ARG A 8 8.24 35.40 -14.32
C ARG A 8 9.21 34.51 -15.10
N GLN A 9 10.47 34.93 -15.06
CA GLN A 9 11.54 34.13 -14.46
C GLN A 9 11.36 32.60 -14.62
N ALA A 10 11.72 32.13 -15.80
CA ALA A 10 12.10 30.74 -16.01
C ALA A 10 13.32 30.43 -15.13
N LYS A 11 13.08 29.74 -14.00
CA LYS A 11 14.07 28.96 -13.26
C LYS A 11 13.35 28.09 -12.24
N ILE A 12 12.81 26.96 -12.69
CA ILE A 12 12.63 25.83 -11.78
C ILE A 12 13.97 25.10 -11.82
N SER A 13 14.87 25.57 -10.95
CA SER A 13 16.08 24.86 -10.60
C SER A 13 15.67 23.48 -10.09
N ASN A 14 16.11 22.45 -10.79
CA ASN A 14 16.03 21.06 -10.36
C ASN A 14 16.94 20.86 -9.14
N THR A 15 16.50 21.33 -7.98
CA THR A 15 17.11 21.02 -6.69
C THR A 15 16.71 19.60 -6.31
N ALA A 16 17.52 18.65 -6.74
CA ALA A 16 17.67 17.38 -6.07
C ALA A 16 18.33 17.64 -4.71
N ILE A 17 17.52 17.84 -3.67
CA ILE A 17 17.92 17.66 -2.26
C ILE A 17 16.76 16.94 -1.57
N GLY A 18 17.03 15.69 -1.19
CA GLY A 18 16.08 14.85 -0.48
C GLY A 18 15.77 15.39 0.90
N ASN A 19 14.48 15.37 1.25
CA ASN A 19 14.06 15.09 2.61
C ASN A 19 12.59 14.65 2.60
N HIS A 20 12.37 13.36 2.85
CA HIS A 20 11.17 12.82 3.50
C HIS A 20 9.79 13.38 3.06
N ALA A 21 9.53 13.42 1.76
CA ALA A 21 8.18 13.51 1.25
C ALA A 21 7.73 12.09 0.88
N THR A 22 6.95 11.47 1.77
CA THR A 22 6.04 10.38 1.41
C THR A 22 4.99 10.96 0.48
N THR A 23 5.39 11.33 -0.73
CA THR A 23 4.48 11.70 -1.80
C THR A 23 3.86 10.38 -2.22
N TYR A 24 2.69 10.08 -1.64
CA TYR A 24 1.67 9.30 -2.31
C TYR A 24 1.50 9.95 -3.68
N ASN A 25 2.21 9.40 -4.66
CA ASN A 25 2.22 9.93 -6.00
C ASN A 25 0.85 9.59 -6.58
N ASN A 26 -0.05 10.55 -6.42
CA ASN A 26 -1.41 10.57 -6.91
C ASN A 26 -1.39 10.69 -8.44
N SER A 27 -0.92 9.65 -9.11
CA SER A 27 -0.96 9.49 -10.57
C SER A 27 -2.10 8.51 -10.87
N SER A 28 -3.26 9.07 -11.20
CA SER A 28 -4.51 8.36 -11.57
C SER A 28 -5.22 7.64 -10.42
N ALA A 29 -6.19 8.31 -9.81
CA ALA A 29 -6.97 7.83 -8.66
C ALA A 29 -7.96 6.67 -8.94
N ASP A 30 -7.81 5.94 -10.04
CA ASP A 30 -8.78 4.92 -10.48
C ASP A 30 -8.17 3.53 -10.75
N ASP A 31 -6.84 3.36 -10.74
CA ASP A 31 -6.21 2.09 -11.09
C ASP A 31 -5.46 1.51 -9.87
N ALA A 32 -6.20 0.78 -9.03
CA ALA A 32 -5.57 -0.03 -7.99
C ALA A 32 -4.56 -0.96 -8.67
N SER A 33 -3.31 -0.92 -8.23
CA SER A 33 -2.19 -1.63 -8.86
C SER A 33 -1.56 -2.61 -7.89
N ILE A 34 -1.13 -3.78 -8.38
CA ILE A 34 -0.36 -4.77 -7.59
C ILE A 34 0.83 -4.16 -6.83
N PRO A 35 1.68 -3.31 -7.43
CA PRO A 35 2.74 -2.63 -6.68
C PRO A 35 2.24 -1.74 -5.53
N ASP A 36 1.06 -1.13 -5.67
CA ASP A 36 0.45 -0.32 -4.60
C ASP A 36 -0.02 -1.21 -3.44
N LEU A 37 -0.63 -2.35 -3.75
CA LEU A 37 -0.99 -3.37 -2.75
C LEU A 37 0.25 -3.91 -2.02
N ILE A 38 1.34 -4.21 -2.72
CA ILE A 38 2.61 -4.64 -2.10
C ILE A 38 3.15 -3.55 -1.16
N LYS A 39 3.13 -2.29 -1.60
CA LYS A 39 3.59 -1.16 -0.78
C LYS A 39 2.72 -0.94 0.46
N ALA A 40 1.41 -1.06 0.31
CA ALA A 40 0.45 -0.94 1.42
C ALA A 40 0.63 -2.07 2.44
N LEU A 41 0.83 -3.31 1.99
CA LEU A 41 1.15 -4.46 2.83
C LEU A 41 2.46 -4.23 3.60
N ALA A 42 3.53 -3.86 2.92
CA ALA A 42 4.83 -3.63 3.54
C ALA A 42 4.78 -2.50 4.59
N SER A 43 4.07 -1.41 4.30
CA SER A 43 3.94 -0.26 5.22
C SER A 43 3.08 -0.57 6.44
N SER A 44 2.10 -1.47 6.30
CA SER A 44 1.15 -1.81 7.36
C SER A 44 1.48 -3.11 8.08
N ARG A 45 2.54 -3.82 7.65
CA ARG A 45 2.88 -5.17 8.10
C ARG A 45 2.99 -5.27 9.62
N GLU A 46 3.71 -4.35 10.24
CA GLU A 46 3.88 -4.34 11.70
C GLU A 46 2.57 -4.00 12.41
N ALA A 47 1.83 -2.98 11.95
CA ALA A 47 0.55 -2.60 12.56
C ALA A 47 -0.49 -3.73 12.52
N ILE A 48 -0.54 -4.49 11.42
CA ILE A 48 -1.42 -5.66 11.28
C ILE A 48 -0.96 -6.78 12.23
N ALA A 49 0.35 -7.03 12.30
CA ALA A 49 0.91 -8.06 13.16
C ALA A 49 0.76 -7.74 14.66
N GLU A 50 0.88 -6.47 15.06
CA GLU A 50 0.65 -6.00 16.43
C GLU A 50 -0.81 -6.04 16.83
N SER A 51 -1.72 -6.04 15.87
CA SER A 51 -3.15 -6.18 16.13
C SER A 51 -3.56 -7.64 16.40
N ALA A 52 -2.67 -8.61 16.19
CA ALA A 52 -2.93 -10.01 16.51
C ALA A 52 -2.97 -10.23 18.04
N PRO A 53 -3.95 -10.98 18.57
CA PRO A 53 -4.20 -11.08 20.01
C PRO A 53 -3.14 -11.89 20.75
N THR A 54 -2.47 -12.83 20.08
CA THR A 54 -1.43 -13.67 20.69
C THR A 54 -0.13 -13.61 19.87
N PRO A 55 1.03 -13.88 20.49
CA PRO A 55 2.29 -13.97 19.76
C PRO A 55 2.30 -15.10 18.71
N ALA A 56 1.53 -16.18 18.91
CA ALA A 56 1.38 -17.23 17.91
C ALA A 56 0.61 -16.72 16.68
N ASP A 57 -0.52 -16.04 16.90
CA ASP A 57 -1.31 -15.42 15.83
C ASP A 57 -0.48 -14.37 15.09
N ARG A 58 0.36 -13.60 15.81
CA ARG A 58 1.27 -12.63 15.20
C ARG A 58 2.24 -13.30 14.22
N THR A 59 2.83 -14.44 14.59
CA THR A 59 3.70 -15.20 13.70
C THR A 59 2.92 -15.70 12.47
N GLU A 60 1.72 -16.26 12.66
CA GLU A 60 0.89 -16.74 11.55
C GLU A 60 0.46 -15.60 10.60
N VAL A 61 0.11 -14.44 11.16
CA VAL A 61 -0.21 -13.23 10.39
C VAL A 61 1.00 -12.78 9.58
N LEU A 62 2.19 -12.72 10.17
CA LEU A 62 3.41 -12.34 9.47
C LEU A 62 3.75 -13.32 8.34
N GLU A 63 3.58 -14.63 8.56
CA GLU A 63 3.75 -15.65 7.53
C GLU A 63 2.72 -15.51 6.40
N ALA A 64 1.46 -15.25 6.74
CA ALA A 64 0.40 -15.06 5.75
C ALA A 64 0.65 -13.81 4.91
N LEU A 65 1.08 -12.69 5.52
CA LEU A 65 1.48 -11.47 4.81
C LEU A 65 2.66 -11.72 3.86
N ASP A 66 3.66 -12.50 4.29
CA ASP A 66 4.82 -12.85 3.45
C ASP A 66 4.39 -13.67 2.22
N ARG A 67 3.49 -14.64 2.42
CA ARG A 67 2.93 -15.45 1.32
C ARG A 67 2.09 -14.62 0.37
N ILE A 68 1.37 -13.61 0.87
CA ILE A 68 0.63 -12.67 0.00
C ILE A 68 1.61 -11.86 -0.84
N GLU A 69 2.65 -11.27 -0.24
CA GLU A 69 3.68 -10.55 -1.00
C GLU A 69 4.36 -11.45 -2.04
N ALA A 70 4.70 -12.69 -1.70
CA ALA A 70 5.30 -13.64 -2.62
C ALA A 70 4.37 -13.98 -3.80
N GLU A 71 3.07 -14.17 -3.53
CA GLU A 71 2.07 -14.40 -4.58
C GLU A 71 1.92 -13.18 -5.50
N LEU A 72 1.91 -11.97 -4.93
CA LEU A 72 1.79 -10.72 -5.69
C LEU A 72 3.02 -10.42 -6.54
N ARG A 73 4.21 -10.85 -6.11
CA ARG A 73 5.47 -10.74 -6.88
C ARG A 73 5.64 -11.82 -7.94
N SER A 74 4.75 -12.81 -7.98
CA SER A 74 4.76 -13.85 -9.00
C SER A 74 4.38 -13.28 -10.36
N ASP A 75 4.86 -13.90 -11.44
CA ASP A 75 4.57 -13.47 -12.83
C ASP A 75 3.05 -13.50 -13.13
N LYS A 76 2.33 -14.41 -12.47
CA LYS A 76 0.88 -14.56 -12.55
C LYS A 76 0.27 -14.63 -11.15
N PRO A 77 0.01 -13.48 -10.51
CA PRO A 77 -0.54 -13.45 -9.16
C PRO A 77 -1.97 -13.99 -9.17
N ARG A 78 -2.24 -14.97 -8.30
CA ARG A 78 -3.58 -15.55 -8.18
C ARG A 78 -4.40 -14.76 -7.19
N GLY A 79 -5.30 -13.92 -7.70
CA GLY A 79 -6.23 -13.12 -6.88
C GLY A 79 -6.98 -13.94 -5.82
N ALA A 80 -7.50 -15.11 -6.19
CA ALA A 80 -8.18 -16.00 -5.24
C ALA A 80 -7.26 -16.46 -4.08
N ALA A 81 -5.96 -16.69 -4.35
CA ALA A 81 -5.00 -17.07 -3.33
C ALA A 81 -4.63 -15.89 -2.42
N VAL A 82 -4.53 -14.69 -2.98
CA VAL A 82 -4.33 -13.45 -2.23
C VAL A 82 -5.53 -13.18 -1.31
N SER A 83 -6.76 -13.21 -1.84
CA SER A 83 -7.99 -12.97 -1.09
C SER A 83 -8.20 -14.02 0.01
N ALA A 84 -7.98 -15.30 -0.27
CA ALA A 84 -8.11 -16.37 0.73
C ALA A 84 -7.12 -16.19 1.89
N ARG A 85 -5.86 -15.85 1.59
CA ARG A 85 -4.85 -15.59 2.63
C ARG A 85 -5.16 -14.31 3.40
N TRP A 86 -5.67 -13.28 2.73
CA TRP A 86 -6.10 -12.06 3.38
C TRP A 86 -7.24 -12.32 4.37
N GLN A 87 -8.21 -13.17 4.02
CA GLN A 87 -9.27 -13.60 4.93
C GLN A 87 -8.71 -14.31 6.17
N THR A 88 -7.69 -15.16 6.03
CA THR A 88 -6.98 -15.77 7.16
C THR A 88 -6.38 -14.70 8.07
N VAL A 89 -5.65 -13.72 7.51
CA VAL A 89 -5.12 -12.58 8.28
C VAL A 89 -6.24 -11.89 9.04
N THR A 90 -7.32 -11.49 8.37
CA THR A 90 -8.43 -10.77 9.02
C THR A 90 -9.10 -11.57 10.14
N SER A 91 -9.16 -12.90 10.02
CA SER A 91 -9.73 -13.79 11.03
C SER A 91 -8.83 -13.93 12.26
N LEU A 92 -7.50 -13.92 12.07
CA LEU A 92 -6.52 -13.97 13.15
C LEU A 92 -6.41 -12.64 13.90
N VAL A 93 -6.51 -11.51 13.20
CA VAL A 93 -6.38 -10.17 13.81
C VAL A 93 -7.66 -9.79 14.57
N GLY A 94 -8.82 -10.32 14.16
CA GLY A 94 -10.13 -10.13 14.80
C GLY A 94 -10.73 -8.73 14.64
N THR A 95 -9.92 -7.68 14.74
CA THR A 95 -10.32 -6.29 14.50
C THR A 95 -9.44 -5.69 13.39
N LEU A 96 -10.07 -5.25 12.31
CA LEU A 96 -9.35 -4.61 11.21
C LEU A 96 -9.09 -3.15 11.53
N SER A 97 -7.81 -2.81 11.70
CA SER A 97 -7.36 -1.42 11.74
C SER A 97 -7.63 -0.74 10.39
N GLU A 98 -7.76 0.59 10.38
CA GLU A 98 -7.91 1.39 9.15
C GLU A 98 -6.93 1.01 8.01
N PRO A 99 -5.62 0.75 8.26
CA PRO A 99 -4.72 0.26 7.22
C PRO A 99 -5.10 -1.11 6.65
N ALA A 100 -5.61 -2.03 7.46
CA ALA A 100 -6.10 -3.32 6.99
C ALA A 100 -7.37 -3.17 6.12
N GLY A 101 -8.24 -2.23 6.46
CA GLY A 101 -9.39 -1.87 5.62
C GLY A 101 -8.98 -1.40 4.22
N LYS A 102 -7.96 -0.52 4.12
CA LYS A 102 -7.42 -0.05 2.83
C LYS A 102 -6.83 -1.20 1.99
N ILE A 103 -6.13 -2.13 2.62
CA ILE A 103 -5.59 -3.32 1.94
C ILE A 103 -6.73 -4.22 1.43
N ALA A 104 -7.78 -4.43 2.22
CA ALA A 104 -8.94 -5.21 1.80
C ALA A 104 -9.63 -4.59 0.57
N GLU A 105 -9.73 -3.25 0.52
CA GLU A 105 -10.27 -2.53 -0.62
C GLU A 105 -9.38 -2.72 -1.87
N LEU A 106 -8.06 -2.58 -1.74
CA LEU A 106 -7.11 -2.81 -2.83
C LEU A 106 -7.18 -4.24 -3.38
N VAL A 107 -7.27 -5.24 -2.49
CA VAL A 107 -7.44 -6.65 -2.88
C VAL A 107 -8.73 -6.84 -3.66
N THR A 108 -9.84 -6.24 -3.21
CA THR A 108 -11.14 -6.33 -3.89
C THR A 108 -11.13 -5.61 -5.24
N LYS A 109 -10.50 -4.43 -5.34
CA LYS A 109 -10.39 -3.69 -6.60
C LYS A 109 -9.52 -4.42 -7.64
N LEU A 110 -8.49 -5.13 -7.19
CA LEU A 110 -7.55 -5.85 -8.06
C LEU A 110 -8.05 -7.23 -8.51
N PHE A 111 -8.80 -7.92 -7.66
CA PHE A 111 -9.10 -9.35 -7.82
C PHE A 111 -10.57 -9.73 -7.61
N GLY A 112 -11.43 -8.77 -7.27
CA GLY A 112 -12.87 -8.95 -7.05
C GLY A 112 -13.71 -8.83 -8.32
#